data_AF-A0A7W1KA30-F1
#
_entry.id   AF-A0A7W1KA30-F1
#
_cell.length_a   1.000
_cell.length_b   1.000
_cell.length_c   1.000
_cell.angle_alpha   90.00
_cell.angle_beta   90.00
_cell.angle_gamma   90.00
#
_symmetry.space_group_name_H-M   'P 1'
#
loop_
_entity.id
_entity.type
_entity.pdbx_description
1 polymer ?
#
loop_
_entity_poly.entity_id
_entity_poly.type
_entity_poly.pdbx_seq_one_letter_code
_entity_poly.pdbx_strand_id
1 'polypeptide(L)'
;MFGITRITAAGVALVAAFALAAATASAAQPLEQFHDRYTDSFSDVACGIAVDVEIVATDNFFIYADNTIKATGSYKVTATNPLNGKSVLYSAAGQFRDAKAPVVDEQAGTITFFPTFMGLQGKWQTAGETVLLRDAGIIAFTDTIDLETGEPISREITLVKGPHPEAESDFTRTCEVITAALT
;
A
#
# COMPACT_ATOMS: atom_id res chain seq x y z
N MET A 1 12.58 11.64 -13.19
CA MET A 1 11.85 10.38 -12.92
C MET A 1 12.53 9.69 -11.74
N PHE A 2 12.45 10.30 -10.56
CA PHE A 2 12.99 9.81 -9.28
C PHE A 2 12.29 10.64 -8.20
N GLY A 3 11.59 10.00 -7.27
CA GLY A 3 10.86 10.71 -6.21
C GLY A 3 9.53 10.08 -5.78
N ILE A 4 9.44 8.74 -5.71
CA ILE A 4 8.46 8.03 -4.86
C ILE A 4 9.21 6.86 -4.21
N THR A 5 10.40 7.13 -3.67
CA THR A 5 11.33 6.10 -3.17
C THR A 5 11.43 6.12 -1.64
N ARG A 6 10.49 6.74 -0.92
CA ARG A 6 10.52 6.84 0.55
C ARG A 6 9.24 6.48 1.29
N ILE A 7 8.22 5.97 0.59
CA ILE A 7 7.03 5.38 1.24
C ILE A 7 7.22 3.85 1.48
N THR A 8 8.27 3.24 0.94
CA THR A 8 8.64 1.85 1.20
C THR A 8 9.81 1.77 2.20
N ALA A 9 9.55 2.09 3.47
CA ALA A 9 10.52 1.86 4.54
C ALA A 9 9.85 1.65 5.90
N ALA A 10 8.85 0.77 5.95
CA ALA A 10 8.38 0.18 7.20
C ALA A 10 7.84 -1.22 6.88
N GLY A 11 8.70 -2.24 6.93
CA GLY A 11 8.25 -3.62 6.80
C GLY A 11 9.18 -4.60 6.09
N VAL A 12 10.51 -4.51 6.29
CA VAL A 12 11.39 -5.65 5.97
C VAL A 12 12.49 -5.73 7.03
N ALA A 13 12.21 -6.43 8.12
CA ALA A 13 13.24 -7.06 8.94
C ALA A 13 12.62 -8.17 9.80
N LEU A 14 13.17 -9.37 9.64
CA LEU A 14 13.12 -10.53 10.54
C LEU A 14 12.03 -11.60 10.30
N VAL A 15 12.29 -12.53 9.37
CA VAL A 15 11.93 -13.95 9.58
C VAL A 15 13.05 -14.84 9.03
N ALA A 16 14.00 -15.18 9.90
CA ALA A 16 14.94 -16.27 9.69
C ALA A 16 15.08 -17.05 10.99
N ALA A 17 14.12 -17.94 11.26
CA ALA A 17 14.23 -19.19 12.01
C ALA A 17 12.83 -19.62 12.47
N PHE A 18 12.33 -20.76 12.00
CA PHE A 18 12.21 -21.98 12.82
C PHE A 18 11.48 -23.08 12.05
N ALA A 19 12.17 -24.21 11.96
CA ALA A 19 11.71 -25.45 11.38
C ALA A 19 10.80 -26.23 12.35
N LEU A 20 9.78 -26.87 11.77
CA LEU A 20 8.97 -28.01 12.25
C LEU A 20 8.31 -27.93 13.65
N ALA A 21 6.98 -27.79 13.66
CA ALA A 21 6.10 -28.49 14.61
C ALA A 21 4.69 -28.70 14.03
N ALA A 22 4.09 -29.83 14.38
CA ALA A 22 2.96 -30.48 13.73
C ALA A 22 1.62 -29.73 13.78
N ALA A 23 0.83 -29.95 12.72
CA ALA A 23 -0.52 -29.46 12.52
C ALA A 23 -1.48 -29.90 13.63
N THR A 24 -2.06 -28.92 14.34
CA THR A 24 -3.40 -29.04 14.90
C THR A 24 -4.24 -27.93 14.27
N ALA A 25 -5.39 -28.30 13.71
CA ALA A 25 -6.35 -27.38 13.13
C ALA A 25 -7.01 -26.57 14.25
N SER A 26 -6.28 -25.57 14.74
CA SER A 26 -6.82 -24.43 15.47
C SER A 26 -7.41 -23.48 14.43
N ALA A 27 -8.61 -22.94 14.67
CA ALA A 27 -9.12 -21.82 13.86
C ALA A 27 -8.04 -20.74 13.88
N ALA A 28 -7.34 -20.56 12.75
CA ALA A 28 -5.96 -20.06 12.73
C ALA A 28 -5.84 -18.71 13.45
N GLN A 29 -5.39 -18.75 14.70
CA GLN A 29 -4.93 -17.56 15.40
C GLN A 29 -3.67 -17.08 14.67
N PRO A 30 -3.49 -15.76 14.51
CA PRO A 30 -2.24 -15.24 13.97
C PRO A 30 -1.08 -15.70 14.86
N LEU A 31 0.02 -16.13 14.26
CA LEU A 31 1.27 -16.37 14.98
C LEU A 31 1.77 -15.07 15.60
N GLU A 32 1.65 -13.98 14.84
CA GLU A 32 2.06 -12.66 15.26
C GLU A 32 0.97 -11.64 14.93
N GLN A 33 0.73 -10.75 15.88
CA GLN A 33 -0.17 -9.62 15.72
C GLN A 33 0.54 -8.35 16.17
N PHE A 34 0.53 -7.34 15.31
CA PHE A 34 1.08 -6.02 15.62
C PHE A 34 -0.02 -4.98 15.48
N HIS A 35 -0.06 -4.05 16.41
CA HIS A 35 -0.89 -2.86 16.34
C HIS A 35 0.00 -1.65 16.51
N ASP A 36 -0.08 -0.71 15.59
CA ASP A 36 0.67 0.54 15.68
C ASP A 36 -0.22 1.72 15.31
N ARG A 37 0.09 2.86 15.91
CA ARG A 37 -0.49 4.15 15.60
C ARG A 37 0.61 5.18 15.66
N TYR A 38 0.83 5.86 14.55
CA TYR A 38 1.86 6.88 14.45
C TYR A 38 1.33 8.16 13.79
N THR A 39 2.04 9.24 14.09
CA THR A 39 1.87 10.55 13.47
C THR A 39 3.24 11.07 13.11
N ASP A 40 3.38 11.66 11.92
CA ASP A 40 4.66 12.19 11.46
C ASP A 40 4.45 13.41 10.55
N SER A 41 5.52 14.19 10.37
CA SER A 41 5.54 15.35 9.50
C SER A 41 6.91 15.55 8.85
N PHE A 42 6.94 15.78 7.55
CA PHE A 42 8.18 15.94 6.78
C PHE A 42 7.91 16.71 5.46
N SER A 43 8.96 17.21 4.83
CA SER A 43 8.86 17.79 3.48
C SER A 43 9.19 16.74 2.41
N ASP A 44 8.47 16.76 1.30
CA ASP A 44 8.63 15.81 0.18
C ASP A 44 8.33 16.49 -1.18
N VAL A 45 8.39 15.71 -2.26
CA VAL A 45 8.04 16.13 -3.62
C VAL A 45 6.93 15.24 -4.18
N ALA A 46 5.71 15.79 -4.28
CA ALA A 46 4.56 15.11 -4.87
C ALA A 46 4.36 15.57 -6.31
N CYS A 47 4.48 14.65 -7.28
CA CYS A 47 4.28 14.94 -8.71
C CYS A 47 5.09 16.15 -9.23
N GLY A 48 6.32 16.31 -8.73
CA GLY A 48 7.21 17.42 -9.07
C GLY A 48 6.97 18.72 -8.28
N ILE A 49 6.04 18.73 -7.34
CA ILE A 49 5.70 19.89 -6.50
C ILE A 49 6.23 19.64 -5.09
N ALA A 50 7.02 20.57 -4.55
CA ALA A 50 7.44 20.51 -3.15
C ALA A 50 6.21 20.64 -2.24
N VAL A 51 6.11 19.78 -1.23
CA VAL A 51 5.00 19.75 -0.28
C VAL A 51 5.49 19.50 1.14
N ASP A 52 4.82 20.10 2.12
CA ASP A 52 4.90 19.72 3.52
C ASP A 52 3.78 18.71 3.81
N VAL A 53 4.17 17.56 4.36
CA VAL A 53 3.33 16.40 4.56
C VAL A 53 3.09 16.18 6.04
N GLU A 54 1.84 15.95 6.40
CA GLU A 54 1.42 15.48 7.74
C GLU A 54 0.69 14.15 7.59
N ILE A 55 1.06 13.16 8.39
CA ILE A 55 0.49 11.82 8.35
C ILE A 55 -0.07 11.43 9.71
N VAL A 56 -1.25 10.80 9.69
CA VAL A 56 -1.80 10.04 10.81
C VAL A 56 -2.21 8.66 10.30
N ALA A 57 -1.65 7.64 10.92
CA ALA A 57 -1.86 6.25 10.51
C ALA A 57 -2.20 5.37 11.70
N THR A 58 -2.95 4.30 11.43
CA THR A 58 -3.21 3.23 12.40
C THR A 58 -3.25 1.93 11.63
N ASP A 59 -2.41 0.98 12.04
CA ASP A 59 -2.24 -0.28 11.35
C ASP A 59 -2.37 -1.47 12.29
N ASN A 60 -2.87 -2.56 11.73
CA ASN A 60 -2.94 -3.85 12.38
C ASN A 60 -2.41 -4.89 11.41
N PHE A 61 -1.37 -5.61 11.79
CA PHE A 61 -0.79 -6.69 10.99
C PHE A 61 -1.02 -8.03 11.68
N PHE A 62 -1.28 -9.04 10.87
CA PHE A 62 -1.55 -10.40 11.29
C PHE A 62 -0.78 -11.35 10.37
N ILE A 63 0.16 -12.10 10.93
CA ILE A 63 0.91 -13.14 10.22
C ILE A 63 0.39 -14.50 10.69
N TYR A 64 0.07 -15.38 9.75
CA TYR A 64 -0.46 -16.71 10.03
C TYR A 64 0.60 -17.79 9.78
N ALA A 65 0.37 -18.99 10.34
CA ALA A 65 1.31 -20.11 10.26
C ALA A 65 1.53 -20.67 8.84
N ASP A 66 0.61 -20.37 7.92
CA ASP A 66 0.72 -20.71 6.51
C ASP A 66 1.41 -19.62 5.68
N ASN A 67 2.07 -18.66 6.35
CA ASN A 67 2.71 -17.48 5.77
C ASN A 67 1.74 -16.53 5.05
N THR A 68 0.42 -16.68 5.22
CA THR A 68 -0.52 -15.67 4.75
C THR A 68 -0.46 -14.44 5.65
N ILE A 69 -0.73 -13.28 5.04
CA ILE A 69 -0.68 -11.99 5.72
C ILE A 69 -2.05 -11.34 5.59
N LYS A 70 -2.51 -10.75 6.69
CA LYS A 70 -3.63 -9.80 6.68
C LYS A 70 -3.15 -8.52 7.35
N ALA A 71 -3.45 -7.38 6.74
CA ALA A 71 -3.33 -6.10 7.40
C ALA A 71 -4.65 -5.34 7.33
N THR A 72 -4.93 -4.51 8.33
CA THR A 72 -6.02 -3.54 8.29
C THR A 72 -5.51 -2.20 8.77
N GLY A 73 -5.73 -1.16 7.99
CA GLY A 73 -5.16 0.15 8.26
C GLY A 73 -6.12 1.28 7.97
N SER A 74 -5.85 2.42 8.59
CA SER A 74 -6.43 3.70 8.22
C SER A 74 -5.35 4.76 8.16
N TYR A 75 -5.32 5.50 7.07
CA TYR A 75 -4.33 6.54 6.80
C TYR A 75 -5.04 7.84 6.46
N LYS A 76 -4.51 8.93 6.99
CA LYS A 76 -4.84 10.29 6.58
C LYS A 76 -3.54 11.02 6.34
N VAL A 77 -3.43 11.64 5.16
CA VAL A 77 -2.27 12.42 4.77
C VAL A 77 -2.76 13.77 4.29
N THR A 78 -2.16 14.84 4.80
CA THR A 78 -2.33 16.19 4.26
C THR A 78 -1.01 16.58 3.61
N ALA A 79 -1.04 16.95 2.33
CA ALA A 79 0.11 17.49 1.63
C ALA A 79 -0.19 18.94 1.22
N THR A 80 0.65 19.87 1.67
CA THR A 80 0.48 21.32 1.48
C THR A 80 1.63 21.88 0.67
N ASN A 81 1.36 22.61 -0.40
CA ASN A 81 2.39 23.32 -1.14
C ASN A 81 2.83 24.57 -0.35
N PRO A 82 4.09 24.65 0.11
CA PRO A 82 4.55 25.76 0.95
C PRO A 82 4.61 27.11 0.20
N LEU A 83 4.57 27.11 -1.14
CA LEU A 83 4.65 28.32 -1.94
C LEU A 83 3.31 29.06 -2.06
N ASN A 84 2.18 28.34 -1.99
CA ASN A 84 0.84 28.93 -2.21
C ASN A 84 -0.19 28.52 -1.14
N GLY A 85 0.15 27.63 -0.21
CA GLY A 85 -0.72 27.17 0.87
C GLY A 85 -1.87 26.27 0.42
N LYS A 86 -1.92 25.83 -0.84
CA LYS A 86 -2.92 24.87 -1.31
C LYS A 86 -2.58 23.47 -0.78
N SER A 87 -3.62 22.70 -0.44
CA SER A 87 -3.46 21.36 0.11
C SER A 87 -4.35 20.33 -0.58
N VAL A 88 -3.83 19.11 -0.66
CA VAL A 88 -4.58 17.90 -0.98
C VAL A 88 -4.59 16.97 0.23
N LEU A 89 -5.71 16.28 0.40
CA LEU A 89 -5.91 15.31 1.46
C LEU A 89 -6.04 13.94 0.82
N TYR A 90 -5.25 13.00 1.30
CA TYR A 90 -5.38 11.59 1.00
C TYR A 90 -5.94 10.85 2.21
N SER A 91 -6.84 9.91 1.95
CA SER A 91 -7.30 8.98 2.97
C SER A 91 -7.45 7.58 2.41
N ALA A 92 -7.06 6.60 3.20
CA ALA A 92 -7.26 5.18 2.94
C ALA A 92 -7.77 4.51 4.21
N ALA A 93 -8.65 3.52 4.06
CA ALA A 93 -9.17 2.74 5.18
C ALA A 93 -9.63 1.39 4.64
N GLY A 94 -8.90 0.32 4.96
CA GLY A 94 -9.13 -0.94 4.29
C GLY A 94 -8.40 -2.12 4.89
N GLN A 95 -8.59 -3.25 4.23
CA GLN A 95 -7.92 -4.50 4.52
C GLN A 95 -7.03 -4.88 3.34
N PHE A 96 -5.81 -5.26 3.65
CA PHE A 96 -4.91 -5.95 2.77
C PHE A 96 -4.89 -7.44 3.13
N ARG A 97 -4.83 -8.31 2.13
CA ARG A 97 -4.54 -9.73 2.30
C ARG A 97 -3.59 -10.21 1.23
N ASP A 98 -2.62 -11.01 1.62
CA ASP A 98 -2.01 -11.98 0.73
C ASP A 98 -2.54 -13.36 1.11
N ALA A 99 -3.59 -13.80 0.40
CA ALA A 99 -4.36 -14.98 0.77
C ALA A 99 -3.69 -16.30 0.33
N LYS A 100 -2.54 -16.21 -0.34
CA LYS A 100 -1.75 -17.34 -0.79
C LYS A 100 -0.30 -17.10 -0.37
N ALA A 101 0.37 -18.16 0.09
CA ALA A 101 1.80 -18.06 0.35
C ALA A 101 2.56 -17.61 -0.93
N PRO A 102 3.58 -16.73 -0.80
CA PRO A 102 4.38 -16.33 -1.93
C PRO A 102 4.99 -17.54 -2.65
N VAL A 103 5.07 -17.48 -3.98
CA VAL A 103 5.70 -18.54 -4.78
C VAL A 103 7.12 -18.11 -5.09
N VAL A 104 8.10 -18.84 -4.57
CA VAL A 104 9.53 -18.63 -4.86
C VAL A 104 9.94 -19.55 -6.01
N ASP A 105 10.50 -18.99 -7.06
CA ASP A 105 11.14 -19.71 -8.16
C ASP A 105 12.64 -19.38 -8.17
N GLU A 106 13.44 -20.25 -7.55
CA GLU A 106 14.89 -20.07 -7.46
C GLU A 106 15.59 -20.20 -8.82
N GLN A 107 15.01 -20.92 -9.79
CA GLN A 107 15.61 -21.07 -11.13
C GLN A 107 15.40 -19.81 -11.96
N ALA A 108 14.22 -19.20 -11.85
CA ALA A 108 13.93 -17.92 -12.47
C ALA A 108 14.48 -16.73 -11.67
N GLY A 109 14.88 -16.93 -10.42
CA GLY A 109 15.33 -15.86 -9.52
C GLY A 109 14.20 -14.91 -9.16
N THR A 110 12.98 -15.41 -8.94
CA THR A 110 11.80 -14.56 -8.68
C THR A 110 10.99 -15.00 -7.48
N ILE A 111 10.22 -14.06 -6.93
CA ILE A 111 9.16 -14.32 -5.95
C ILE A 111 7.87 -13.66 -6.41
N THR A 112 6.76 -14.39 -6.32
CA THR A 112 5.42 -13.93 -6.74
C THR A 112 4.48 -13.81 -5.55
N PHE A 113 3.83 -12.65 -5.43
CA PHE A 113 2.85 -12.32 -4.39
C PHE A 113 1.44 -12.16 -4.99
N PHE A 114 0.41 -12.36 -4.16
CA PHE A 114 -1.00 -12.30 -4.59
C PHE A 114 -1.82 -11.30 -3.76
N PRO A 115 -1.41 -10.01 -3.73
CA PRO A 115 -2.02 -9.04 -2.86
C PRO A 115 -3.46 -8.72 -3.28
N THR A 116 -4.34 -8.65 -2.30
CA THR A 116 -5.73 -8.23 -2.44
C THR A 116 -6.02 -7.08 -1.49
N PHE A 117 -6.46 -5.96 -2.04
CA PHE A 117 -6.85 -4.77 -1.29
C PHE A 117 -8.36 -4.65 -1.27
N MET A 118 -8.93 -4.37 -0.11
CA MET A 118 -10.37 -4.26 0.13
C MET A 118 -10.71 -3.00 0.93
N GLY A 119 -11.83 -2.36 0.61
CA GLY A 119 -12.34 -1.19 1.36
C GLY A 119 -12.09 0.11 0.60
N LEU A 120 -11.52 1.10 1.27
CA LEU A 120 -11.08 2.35 0.66
C LEU A 120 -9.56 2.31 0.47
N GLN A 121 -9.12 1.99 -0.74
CA GLN A 121 -7.70 1.91 -1.09
C GLN A 121 -7.06 3.29 -1.11
N GLY A 122 -7.76 4.28 -1.64
CA GLY A 122 -7.29 5.64 -1.71
C GLY A 122 -8.40 6.62 -2.08
N LYS A 123 -8.40 7.77 -1.43
CA LYS A 123 -9.30 8.89 -1.77
C LYS A 123 -8.52 10.18 -1.67
N TRP A 124 -8.39 10.87 -2.80
CA TRP A 124 -7.80 12.19 -2.90
C TRP A 124 -8.91 13.25 -2.91
N GLN A 125 -8.74 14.30 -2.12
CA GLN A 125 -9.65 15.43 -2.05
C GLN A 125 -8.90 16.74 -1.91
N THR A 126 -9.52 17.85 -2.28
CA THR A 126 -9.01 19.18 -1.91
C THR A 126 -9.29 19.49 -0.44
N ALA A 127 -8.64 20.52 0.12
CA ALA A 127 -8.96 21.04 1.45
C ALA A 127 -10.44 21.43 1.63
N GLY A 128 -11.14 21.80 0.55
CA GLY A 128 -12.58 22.05 0.52
C GLY A 128 -13.45 20.79 0.32
N GLU A 129 -12.90 19.60 0.62
CA GLU A 129 -13.57 18.29 0.56
C GLU A 129 -14.08 17.85 -0.83
N THR A 130 -13.71 18.54 -1.91
CA THR A 130 -14.04 18.09 -3.27
C THR A 130 -13.26 16.82 -3.58
N VAL A 131 -13.96 15.72 -3.87
CA VAL A 131 -13.33 14.44 -4.25
C VAL A 131 -12.73 14.55 -5.64
N LEU A 132 -11.42 14.27 -5.73
CA LEU A 132 -10.65 14.29 -6.96
C LEU A 132 -10.54 12.89 -7.57
N LEU A 133 -10.26 11.91 -6.72
CA LEU A 133 -10.07 10.51 -7.09
C LEU A 133 -10.51 9.63 -5.93
N ARG A 134 -11.11 8.47 -6.23
CA ARG A 134 -11.52 7.51 -5.21
C ARG A 134 -11.47 6.09 -5.75
N ASP A 135 -10.50 5.34 -5.26
CA ASP A 135 -10.42 3.89 -5.42
C ASP A 135 -11.08 3.23 -4.22
N ALA A 136 -12.14 2.47 -4.48
CA ALA A 136 -12.92 1.79 -3.46
C ALA A 136 -13.47 0.46 -3.98
N GLY A 137 -13.40 -0.58 -3.14
CA GLY A 137 -13.94 -1.89 -3.44
C GLY A 137 -12.90 -2.97 -3.22
N ILE A 138 -12.73 -3.88 -4.17
CA ILE A 138 -11.76 -4.97 -4.12
C ILE A 138 -10.90 -4.90 -5.39
N ILE A 139 -9.59 -4.90 -5.23
CA ILE A 139 -8.65 -5.08 -6.33
C ILE A 139 -7.60 -6.10 -5.92
N ALA A 140 -7.26 -7.03 -6.81
CA ALA A 140 -6.24 -8.04 -6.57
C ALA A 140 -5.23 -8.06 -7.71
N PHE A 141 -3.99 -8.40 -7.37
CA PHE A 141 -2.88 -8.45 -8.30
C PHE A 141 -2.13 -9.78 -8.24
N THR A 142 -1.34 -10.02 -9.27
CA THR A 142 -0.18 -10.93 -9.24
C THR A 142 1.05 -10.08 -9.47
N ASP A 143 1.88 -9.95 -8.44
CA ASP A 143 3.11 -9.15 -8.46
C ASP A 143 4.31 -10.08 -8.51
N THR A 144 5.17 -9.93 -9.52
CA THR A 144 6.43 -10.68 -9.61
C THR A 144 7.59 -9.74 -9.31
N ILE A 145 8.48 -10.17 -8.43
CA ILE A 145 9.63 -9.40 -7.95
C ILE A 145 10.88 -10.24 -8.18
N ASP A 146 11.96 -9.57 -8.58
CA ASP A 146 13.29 -10.16 -8.68
C ASP A 146 13.83 -10.49 -7.29
N LEU A 147 14.28 -11.73 -7.10
CA LEU A 147 14.66 -12.26 -5.79
C LEU A 147 16.00 -11.68 -5.29
N GLU A 148 16.88 -11.27 -6.19
CA GLU A 148 18.21 -10.75 -5.85
C GLU A 148 18.15 -9.26 -5.50
N THR A 149 17.45 -8.49 -6.33
CA THR A 149 17.40 -7.03 -6.26
C THR A 149 16.19 -6.50 -5.47
N GLY A 150 15.13 -7.29 -5.37
CA GLY A 150 13.84 -6.84 -4.83
C GLY A 150 13.09 -5.89 -5.77
N GLU A 151 13.52 -5.76 -7.03
CA GLU A 151 12.86 -4.88 -7.99
C GLU A 151 11.58 -5.53 -8.57
N PRO A 152 10.50 -4.75 -8.78
CA PRO A 152 9.29 -5.25 -9.40
C PRO A 152 9.54 -5.58 -10.88
N ILE A 153 9.28 -6.83 -11.27
CA ILE A 153 9.35 -7.31 -12.65
C ILE A 153 8.02 -7.09 -13.36
N SER A 154 6.91 -7.45 -12.70
CA SER A 154 5.57 -7.33 -13.29
C SER A 154 4.50 -7.14 -12.22
N ARG A 155 3.39 -6.54 -12.65
CA ARG A 155 2.14 -6.43 -11.90
C ARG A 155 0.98 -6.66 -12.85
N GLU A 156 0.19 -7.69 -12.58
CA GLU A 156 -1.01 -8.01 -13.34
C GLU A 156 -2.25 -7.85 -12.45
N ILE A 157 -3.27 -7.17 -12.95
CA ILE A 157 -4.57 -7.08 -12.27
C ILE A 157 -5.35 -8.38 -12.51
N THR A 158 -5.68 -9.11 -11.45
CA THR A 158 -6.41 -10.39 -11.54
C THR A 158 -7.88 -10.25 -11.15
N LEU A 159 -8.24 -9.20 -10.42
CA LEU A 159 -9.62 -8.93 -10.02
C LEU A 159 -9.84 -7.43 -9.81
N VAL A 160 -10.97 -6.92 -10.29
CA VAL A 160 -11.46 -5.57 -10.00
C VAL A 160 -12.95 -5.63 -9.66
N LYS A 161 -13.32 -5.06 -8.52
CA LYS A 161 -14.72 -4.85 -8.09
C LYS A 161 -14.84 -3.48 -7.44
N GLY A 162 -15.80 -2.67 -7.89
CA GLY A 162 -15.95 -1.29 -7.46
C GLY A 162 -15.12 -0.32 -8.31
N PRO A 163 -15.24 0.99 -8.08
CA PRO A 163 -14.48 1.99 -8.82
C PRO A 163 -12.98 1.91 -8.45
N HIS A 164 -12.13 1.76 -9.46
CA HIS A 164 -10.68 1.92 -9.32
C HIS A 164 -10.15 2.81 -10.44
N PRO A 165 -10.59 4.09 -10.51
CA PRO A 165 -10.20 5.02 -11.56
C PRO A 165 -8.69 5.17 -11.73
N GLU A 166 -7.87 4.92 -10.70
CA GLU A 166 -6.42 4.90 -10.86
C GLU A 166 -5.98 3.69 -11.70
N ALA A 167 -6.43 2.48 -11.35
CA ALA A 167 -6.13 1.26 -12.09
C ALA A 167 -6.71 1.29 -13.52
N GLU A 168 -7.90 1.88 -13.69
CA GLU A 168 -8.53 2.10 -14.99
C GLU A 168 -7.75 3.09 -15.88
N SER A 169 -6.88 3.90 -15.28
CA SER A 169 -6.03 4.87 -15.97
C SER A 169 -4.57 4.42 -16.10
N ASP A 170 -4.27 3.14 -15.88
CA ASP A 170 -2.89 2.63 -15.84
C ASP A 170 -1.99 3.42 -14.88
N PHE A 171 -2.57 3.86 -13.75
CA PHE A 171 -1.89 4.61 -12.69
C PHE A 171 -1.30 5.97 -13.11
N THR A 172 -1.93 6.67 -14.07
CA THR A 172 -1.49 8.01 -14.51
C THR A 172 -2.29 9.14 -13.87
N ARG A 173 -3.50 8.88 -13.39
CA ARG A 173 -4.48 9.92 -13.04
C ARG A 173 -4.17 10.64 -11.73
N THR A 174 -3.49 9.99 -10.80
CA THR A 174 -3.15 10.59 -9.49
C THR A 174 -2.35 11.88 -9.66
N CYS A 175 -1.31 11.89 -10.51
CA CYS A 175 -0.52 13.10 -10.67
C CYS A 175 -1.26 14.22 -11.40
N GLU A 176 -2.14 13.91 -12.35
CA GLU A 176 -2.97 14.93 -13.01
C GLU A 176 -3.82 15.70 -12.00
N VAL A 177 -4.50 14.98 -11.10
CA VAL A 177 -5.41 15.60 -10.13
C VAL A 177 -4.66 16.31 -9.00
N ILE A 178 -3.51 15.77 -8.56
CA ILE A 178 -2.68 16.40 -7.52
C ILE A 178 -2.06 17.69 -8.05
N THR A 179 -1.46 17.66 -9.25
CA THR A 179 -0.85 18.84 -9.84
C THR A 179 -1.89 19.95 -10.00
N ALA A 180 -3.07 19.65 -10.53
CA ALA A 180 -4.14 20.63 -10.69
C ALA A 180 -4.62 21.23 -9.36
N ALA A 181 -4.61 20.46 -8.27
CA ALA A 181 -5.06 20.92 -6.96
C ALA A 181 -3.99 21.72 -6.19
N LEU A 182 -2.71 21.47 -6.44
CA LEU A 182 -1.59 22.09 -5.72
C LEU A 182 -0.98 23.31 -6.42
N THR A 183 -1.32 23.59 -7.68
CA THR A 183 -0.91 24.80 -8.42
C THR A 183 -2.03 25.82 -8.47
#